data_AF-A0A2S9FZ92-F1
#
_entry.id   AF-A0A2S9FZ92-F1
#
_cell.length_a   1.000
_cell.length_b   1.000
_cell.length_c   1.000
_cell.angle_alpha   90.00
_cell.angle_beta   90.00
_cell.angle_gamma   90.00
#
_symmetry.space_group_name_H-M   'P 1'
#
loop_
_entity.id
_entity.type
_entity.pdbx_description
1 polymer ?
#
loop_
_entity_poly.entity_id
_entity_poly.type
_entity_poly.pdbx_seq_one_letter_code
_entity_poly.pdbx_strand_id
1 'polypeptide(L)'
;FESDRAIGWEPGQAGEDGEVEFGGWTWRYDLEAVTPQQTRVTWTYDWSAVPATMREFIQFPPFPVEHLENSLTNLAKLATSL
;
A
#
# COMPACT_ATOMS: atom_id res chain seq x y z
N PHE A 1 -10.12 -4.45 6.16
CA PHE A 1 -9.29 -4.44 7.38
C PHE A 1 -9.60 -5.72 8.15
N GLU A 2 -8.55 -6.40 8.61
CA GLU A 2 -8.60 -7.62 9.40
C GLU A 2 -7.67 -7.41 10.60
N SER A 3 -8.22 -7.40 11.82
CA SER A 3 -7.44 -7.12 13.04
C SER A 3 -6.23 -8.04 13.12
N ASP A 4 -5.07 -7.44 13.40
CA ASP A 4 -3.79 -8.13 13.60
C ASP A 4 -3.30 -8.98 12.42
N ARG A 5 -3.96 -8.89 11.26
CA ARG A 5 -3.68 -9.73 10.09
C ARG A 5 -3.47 -8.97 8.82
N ALA A 6 -4.36 -8.02 8.50
CA ALA A 6 -4.26 -7.31 7.24
C ALA A 6 -4.91 -5.94 7.28
N ILE A 7 -4.29 -4.99 6.56
CA ILE A 7 -4.90 -3.73 6.23
C ILE A 7 -4.66 -3.44 4.76
N GLY A 8 -5.74 -3.14 4.04
CA GLY A 8 -5.66 -2.77 2.64
C GLY A 8 -6.67 -1.69 2.31
N TRP A 9 -6.36 -0.90 1.30
CA TRP A 9 -7.17 0.23 0.87
C TRP A 9 -6.93 0.54 -0.61
N GLU A 10 -7.96 1.10 -1.24
CA GLU A 10 -7.90 1.70 -2.55
C GLU A 10 -7.88 3.23 -2.37
N PRO A 11 -6.83 3.94 -2.79
CA PRO A 11 -6.83 5.39 -2.76
C PRO A 11 -7.83 5.97 -3.75
N GLY A 12 -8.61 6.95 -3.31
CA GLY A 12 -9.50 7.74 -4.15
C GLY A 12 -9.25 9.24 -3.94
N GLN A 13 -9.68 10.04 -4.91
CA GLN A 13 -9.69 11.49 -4.84
C GLN A 13 -11.13 12.00 -4.96
N ALA A 14 -11.53 12.92 -4.08
CA ALA A 14 -12.85 13.53 -4.16
C ALA A 14 -12.86 14.66 -5.20
N GLY A 15 -13.86 14.63 -6.09
CA GLY A 15 -14.16 15.70 -7.04
C GLY A 15 -14.84 16.90 -6.37
N GLU A 16 -15.10 17.95 -7.15
CA GLU A 16 -15.80 19.16 -6.67
C GLU A 16 -17.24 18.89 -6.21
N ASP A 17 -17.86 17.84 -6.74
CA ASP A 17 -19.18 17.34 -6.36
C ASP A 17 -19.16 16.44 -5.12
N GLY A 18 -17.97 16.12 -4.60
CA GLY A 18 -17.77 15.24 -3.45
C GLY A 18 -17.79 13.74 -3.80
N GLU A 19 -17.98 13.39 -5.07
CA GLU A 19 -17.88 12.00 -5.50
C GLU A 19 -16.41 11.57 -5.51
N VAL A 20 -16.15 10.35 -5.03
CA VAL A 20 -14.78 9.82 -4.95
C VAL A 20 -14.48 9.00 -6.19
N GLU A 21 -13.49 9.43 -6.94
CA GLU A 21 -12.95 8.69 -8.07
C GLU A 21 -11.76 7.85 -7.64
N PHE A 22 -11.74 6.60 -8.10
CA PHE A 22 -10.67 5.64 -7.78
C PHE A 22 -9.81 5.35 -9.00
N GLY A 23 -8.51 5.20 -8.75
CA GLY A 23 -7.53 4.94 -9.81
C GLY A 23 -7.34 3.47 -10.18
N GLY A 24 -7.94 2.54 -9.43
CA GLY A 24 -7.83 1.10 -9.67
C GLY A 24 -6.54 0.45 -9.17
N TRP A 25 -5.73 1.14 -8.36
CA TRP A 25 -4.62 0.52 -7.65
C TRP A 25 -4.93 0.38 -6.16
N THR A 26 -4.41 -0.67 -5.54
CA THR A 26 -4.61 -0.95 -4.12
C THR A 26 -3.30 -1.13 -3.39
N TRP A 27 -3.36 -0.88 -2.09
CA TRP A 27 -2.30 -1.19 -1.14
C TRP A 27 -2.79 -2.24 -0.18
N ARG A 28 -1.91 -3.14 0.25
CA ARG A 28 -2.21 -4.13 1.29
C ARG A 28 -0.97 -4.46 2.09
N TYR A 29 -1.06 -4.33 3.41
CA TYR A 29 -0.14 -4.99 4.33
C TYR A 29 -0.77 -6.28 4.82
N ASP A 30 -0.01 -7.37 4.74
CA ASP A 30 -0.27 -8.62 5.43
C ASP A 30 0.74 -8.80 6.56
N LEU A 31 0.24 -9.19 7.73
CA LEU A 31 0.97 -9.34 8.98
C LEU A 31 0.94 -10.80 9.40
N GLU A 32 2.10 -11.44 9.41
CA GLU A 32 2.26 -12.84 9.80
C GLU A 32 3.14 -12.92 11.04
N ALA A 33 2.61 -13.46 12.14
CA ALA A 33 3.41 -13.74 13.33
C ALA A 33 4.44 -14.84 13.02
N VAL A 34 5.72 -14.51 13.14
CA VAL A 34 6.84 -15.47 13.03
C VAL A 34 7.16 -16.04 14.41
N THR A 35 7.16 -15.18 15.42
CA THR A 35 7.28 -15.53 16.85
C THR A 35 6.37 -14.58 17.65
N PRO A 36 6.18 -14.79 18.96
CA PRO A 36 5.40 -13.86 19.78
C PRO A 36 5.98 -12.43 19.85
N GLN A 37 7.22 -12.21 19.41
CA GLN A 37 7.89 -10.90 19.36
C GLN A 37 8.31 -10.47 17.95
N GLN A 38 7.96 -11.24 16.92
CA GLN A 38 8.40 -10.97 15.55
C GLN A 38 7.26 -11.15 14.55
N THR A 39 7.04 -10.12 13.75
CA THR A 39 6.05 -10.12 12.67
C THR A 39 6.75 -9.98 11.34
N ARG A 40 6.43 -10.86 10.38
CA ARG A 40 6.74 -10.65 8.97
C ARG A 40 5.66 -9.74 8.40
N VAL A 41 6.11 -8.67 7.78
CA VAL A 41 5.23 -7.71 7.10
C VAL A 41 5.47 -7.86 5.59
N THR A 42 4.40 -8.14 4.86
CA THR A 42 4.40 -8.10 3.39
C THR A 42 3.59 -6.89 2.95
N TRP A 43 4.18 -6.04 2.10
CA TRP A 43 3.47 -4.93 1.49
C TRP A 43 3.25 -5.20 0.00
N THR A 44 2.00 -5.16 -0.42
CA THR A 44 1.58 -5.29 -1.81
C THR A 44 1.06 -3.95 -2.32
N TYR A 45 1.60 -3.53 -3.46
CA TYR A 45 1.07 -2.46 -4.30
C TYR A 45 0.57 -3.12 -5.58
N ASP A 46 -0.75 -3.20 -5.77
CA ASP A 46 -1.37 -3.85 -6.93
C ASP A 46 -2.01 -2.80 -7.83
N TRP A 47 -1.48 -2.64 -9.03
CA TRP A 47 -2.01 -1.73 -10.06
C TRP A 47 -2.59 -2.49 -11.27
N SER A 48 -2.84 -3.79 -11.13
CA SER A 48 -3.33 -4.64 -12.22
C SER A 48 -4.70 -4.21 -12.75
N ALA A 49 -5.53 -3.58 -11.89
CA ALA A 49 -6.85 -3.06 -12.23
C ALA A 49 -6.85 -1.60 -12.74
N VAL A 50 -5.70 -0.93 -12.81
CA VAL A 50 -5.60 0.44 -13.36
C VAL A 50 -6.06 0.44 -14.83
N PRO A 51 -6.99 1.31 -15.24
CA PRO A 51 -7.47 1.38 -16.62
C PRO A 51 -6.35 1.61 -17.64
N ALA A 52 -6.45 1.00 -18.82
CA ALA A 52 -5.43 1.13 -19.88
C ALA A 52 -5.20 2.59 -20.29
N THR A 53 -6.27 3.38 -20.38
CA THR A 53 -6.21 4.82 -20.71
C THR A 53 -5.36 5.60 -19.71
N MET A 54 -5.40 5.26 -18.43
CA MET A 54 -4.57 5.92 -17.41
C MET A 54 -3.09 5.56 -17.55
N ARG A 55 -2.80 4.32 -17.97
CA ARG A 55 -1.42 3.84 -18.22
C ARG A 55 -0.74 4.54 -19.41
N GLU A 56 -1.50 5.23 -20.25
CA GLU A 56 -0.95 6.05 -21.34
C GLU A 56 -0.32 7.36 -20.81
N PHE A 57 -0.81 7.86 -19.67
CA PHE A 57 -0.39 9.15 -19.10
C PHE A 57 0.54 9.00 -17.89
N ILE A 58 0.50 7.84 -17.22
CA ILE A 58 1.23 7.59 -15.97
C ILE A 58 1.88 6.21 -16.04
N GLN A 59 3.15 6.15 -15.65
CA GLN A 59 3.86 4.88 -15.47
C GLN A 59 3.61 4.31 -14.06
N PHE A 60 3.52 2.99 -13.97
CA PHE A 60 3.29 2.30 -12.71
C PHE A 60 4.50 1.41 -12.35
N PRO A 61 5.01 1.49 -11.11
CA PRO A 61 4.62 2.44 -10.05
C PRO A 61 4.97 3.90 -10.40
N PRO A 62 4.15 4.89 -9.98
CA PRO A 62 4.39 6.31 -10.27
C PRO A 62 5.44 6.94 -9.36
N PHE A 63 6.33 6.12 -8.80
CA PHE A 63 7.39 6.51 -7.88
C PHE A 63 8.52 5.47 -7.92
N PRO A 64 9.76 5.85 -7.57
CA PRO A 64 10.86 4.91 -7.40
C PRO A 64 10.56 3.81 -6.37
N VAL A 65 10.93 2.56 -6.69
CA VAL A 65 10.73 1.38 -5.82
C VAL A 65 11.42 1.54 -4.46
N GLU A 66 12.52 2.29 -4.39
CA GLU A 66 13.23 2.61 -3.14
C GLU A 66 12.32 3.25 -2.08
N HIS A 67 11.24 3.94 -2.47
CA HIS A 67 10.27 4.47 -1.50
C HIS A 67 9.58 3.34 -0.73
N LEU A 68 9.32 2.19 -1.36
CA LEU A 68 8.72 1.03 -0.70
C LEU A 68 9.66 0.44 0.34
N GLU A 69 10.94 0.29 -0.03
CA GLU A 69 11.99 -0.24 0.84
C GLU A 69 12.25 0.69 2.04
N ASN A 70 12.27 2.00 1.80
CA ASN A 70 12.44 3.00 2.84
C ASN A 70 11.29 2.99 3.85
N SER A 71 10.04 2.85 3.39
CA SER A 71 8.88 2.74 4.27
C SER A 71 8.95 1.49 5.16
N LEU A 72 9.30 0.33 4.60
CA LEU A 72 9.44 -0.92 5.40
C LEU A 72 10.60 -0.82 6.40
N THR A 73 11.71 -0.21 6.00
CA THR A 73 12.84 0.06 6.89
C THR A 73 12.45 0.98 8.05
N ASN A 74 11.66 2.02 7.77
CA ASN A 74 11.16 2.92 8.79
C ASN A 74 10.20 2.22 9.76
N LEU A 75 9.29 1.39 9.24
CA LEU A 75 8.39 0.57 10.06
C LEU A 75 9.16 -0.36 10.99
N ALA A 76 10.20 -1.04 10.49
CA ALA A 76 11.05 -1.91 11.31
C ALA A 76 11.72 -1.15 12.46
N LYS A 77 12.24 0.05 12.21
CA LYS A 77 12.85 0.90 13.25
C LYS A 77 11.83 1.26 14.35
N LEU A 78 10.65 1.70 13.95
CA LEU A 78 9.58 2.10 14.88
C LEU A 78 9.07 0.93 15.74
N ALA A 79 8.98 -0.28 15.16
CA ALA A 79 8.55 -1.47 15.88
C ALA A 79 9.54 -1.89 16.99
N THR A 80 10.80 -1.50 16.89
CA THR A 80 11.85 -1.83 17.88
C THR A 80 12.22 -0.68 18.81
N SER A 81 11.61 0.50 18.65
CA SER A 81 11.94 1.70 19.44
C SER A 81 11.09 1.87 20.70
N LEU A 82 10.24 0.88 21.03
CA LEU A 82 9.36 0.86 22.20
C LEU A 82 9.94 0.04 23.35
#